data_AF-C7BSQ8-F1
#
_entry.id   AF-C7BSQ8-F1
#
_cell.length_a   1.000
_cell.length_b   1.000
_cell.length_c   1.000
_cell.angle_alpha   90.00
_cell.angle_beta   90.00
_cell.angle_gamma   90.00
#
_symmetry.space_group_name_H-M   'P 1'
#
loop_
_entity.id
_entity.type
_entity.pdbx_description
1 polymer ?
#
loop_
_entity_poly.entity_id
_entity_poly.type
_entity_poly.pdbx_seq_one_letter_code
_entity_poly.pdbx_strand_id
1 'polypeptide(L)'
;MTYTQLTETERYPISSLKKAGFSQRFIAESLERSPSTISRELKRNQEALTYCPEQAHLKGLSRRHFAKKAVKITPEVKKWIKRLIWKDLSPEQVADYLKQHKGIFLHHETIYRLIYQDKIEGGDLWQHLRIAQKPYRKRYGRYEKRGKIKNRVSIDDRPEFVDKKERIGDWEGDTIMGKEKKVSY
;
A
#
# COMPACT_ATOMS: atom_id res chain seq x y z
N MET A 1 4.77 -18.77 -17.73
CA MET A 1 3.86 -17.68 -18.11
C MET A 1 3.25 -17.08 -16.86
N THR A 2 3.34 -15.75 -16.70
CA THR A 2 2.62 -15.03 -15.64
C THR A 2 1.14 -14.94 -16.02
N TYR A 3 0.25 -15.12 -15.05
CA TYR A 3 -1.19 -15.01 -15.29
C TYR A 3 -1.56 -13.53 -15.48
N THR A 4 -2.07 -13.18 -16.67
CA THR A 4 -2.56 -11.84 -17.00
C THR A 4 -4.08 -11.87 -17.18
N GLN A 5 -4.78 -10.94 -16.53
CA GLN A 5 -6.23 -10.80 -16.71
C GLN A 5 -6.56 -10.16 -18.06
N LEU A 6 -7.75 -10.44 -18.59
CA LEU A 6 -8.23 -9.80 -19.81
C LEU A 6 -8.48 -8.31 -19.56
N THR A 7 -7.93 -7.46 -20.41
CA THR A 7 -8.17 -6.01 -20.39
C THR A 7 -9.58 -5.71 -20.90
N GLU A 8 -10.01 -4.45 -20.80
CA GLU A 8 -11.24 -4.03 -21.47
C GLU A 8 -11.11 -4.12 -22.99
N THR A 9 -9.97 -3.67 -23.52
CA THR A 9 -9.66 -3.67 -24.97
C THR A 9 -9.69 -5.06 -25.58
N GLU A 10 -9.22 -6.10 -24.87
CA GLU A 10 -9.28 -7.49 -25.33
C GLU A 10 -10.71 -8.06 -25.32
N ARG A 11 -11.63 -7.52 -24.50
CA ARG A 11 -13.02 -8.03 -24.43
C ARG A 11 -13.87 -7.61 -25.63
N TYR A 12 -13.58 -6.48 -26.26
CA TYR A 12 -14.32 -6.03 -27.45
C TYR A 12 -14.14 -6.99 -28.64
N PRO A 13 -12.92 -7.40 -29.04
CA PRO A 13 -12.71 -8.44 -30.04
C PRO A 13 -13.40 -9.77 -29.71
N ILE A 14 -13.39 -10.20 -28.44
CA ILE A 14 -14.10 -11.42 -28.02
C ILE A 14 -15.60 -11.31 -28.34
N SER A 15 -16.22 -10.16 -28.09
CA SER A 15 -17.63 -9.93 -28.44
C SER A 15 -17.85 -9.95 -29.95
N SER A 16 -17.05 -9.20 -30.72
CA SER A 16 -17.20 -9.10 -32.18
C SER A 16 -17.03 -10.45 -32.86
N LEU A 17 -15.97 -11.20 -32.51
CA LEU A 17 -15.71 -12.52 -33.09
C LEU A 17 -16.74 -13.56 -32.67
N LYS A 18 -17.25 -13.49 -31.44
CA LYS A 18 -18.34 -14.39 -30.99
C LYS A 18 -19.64 -14.10 -31.74
N LYS A 19 -19.98 -12.82 -31.99
CA LYS A 19 -21.15 -12.43 -32.79
C LYS A 19 -21.02 -12.87 -34.25
N ALA A 20 -19.80 -12.89 -34.79
CA ALA A 20 -19.50 -13.40 -36.13
C ALA A 20 -19.48 -14.94 -36.21
N GLY A 21 -19.73 -15.67 -35.12
CA GLY A 21 -19.84 -17.14 -35.11
C GLY A 21 -18.52 -17.89 -35.05
N PHE A 22 -17.39 -17.22 -34.81
CA PHE A 22 -16.09 -17.89 -34.70
C PHE A 22 -15.99 -18.78 -33.45
N SER A 23 -15.19 -19.85 -33.57
CA SER A 23 -14.95 -20.76 -32.46
C SER A 23 -14.09 -20.12 -31.35
N GLN A 24 -14.24 -20.61 -30.11
CA GLN A 24 -13.44 -20.11 -28.99
C GLN A 24 -11.93 -20.32 -29.18
N ARG A 25 -11.53 -21.34 -29.95
CA ARG A 25 -10.11 -21.59 -30.28
C ARG A 25 -9.57 -20.50 -31.20
N PHE A 26 -10.32 -20.15 -32.24
CA PHE A 26 -9.96 -19.06 -33.15
C PHE A 26 -9.83 -17.71 -32.42
N ILE A 27 -10.78 -17.40 -31.53
CA ILE A 27 -10.73 -16.17 -30.71
C ILE A 27 -9.47 -16.15 -29.83
N ALA A 28 -9.10 -17.30 -29.26
CA ALA A 28 -7.95 -17.41 -28.40
C ALA A 28 -6.63 -17.22 -29.17
N GLU A 29 -6.50 -17.83 -30.35
CA GLU A 29 -5.36 -17.65 -31.26
C GLU A 29 -5.23 -16.20 -31.71
N SER A 30 -6.32 -15.56 -32.12
CA SER A 30 -6.33 -14.16 -32.56
C SER A 30 -5.90 -13.16 -31.46
N LEU A 31 -6.08 -13.52 -30.19
CA LEU A 31 -5.72 -12.67 -29.04
C LEU A 31 -4.45 -13.15 -28.33
N GLU A 32 -3.76 -14.15 -28.87
CA GLU A 32 -2.60 -14.80 -28.26
C GLU A 32 -2.85 -15.24 -26.81
N ARG A 33 -4.09 -15.67 -26.52
CA ARG A 33 -4.51 -16.17 -25.20
C ARG A 33 -4.75 -17.67 -25.24
N SER A 34 -4.72 -18.29 -24.07
CA SER A 34 -5.14 -19.69 -23.94
C SER A 34 -6.64 -19.84 -24.24
N PRO A 35 -7.07 -20.90 -24.96
CA PRO A 35 -8.49 -21.23 -25.14
C PRO A 35 -9.26 -21.36 -23.82
N SER A 36 -8.57 -21.82 -22.76
CA SER A 36 -9.15 -21.90 -21.41
C SER A 36 -9.47 -20.52 -20.81
N THR A 37 -8.73 -19.48 -21.19
CA THR A 37 -9.02 -18.10 -20.75
C THR A 37 -10.31 -17.59 -21.36
N ILE A 38 -10.48 -17.76 -22.68
CA ILE A 38 -11.69 -17.36 -23.40
C ILE A 38 -12.90 -18.15 -22.91
N SER A 39 -12.76 -19.47 -22.77
CA SER A 39 -13.83 -20.33 -22.27
C SER A 39 -14.30 -19.91 -20.87
N ARG A 40 -13.37 -19.64 -19.94
CA ARG A 40 -13.71 -19.17 -18.58
C ARG A 40 -14.32 -17.77 -18.59
N GLU A 41 -13.84 -16.87 -19.43
CA GLU A 41 -14.39 -15.51 -19.56
C GLU A 41 -15.85 -15.55 -20.02
N LEU A 42 -16.12 -16.28 -21.09
CA LEU A 42 -17.46 -16.44 -21.63
C LEU A 42 -18.37 -17.13 -20.61
N LYS A 43 -17.94 -18.25 -20.01
CA LYS A 43 -18.72 -18.98 -19.01
C LYS A 43 -19.08 -18.12 -17.80
N ARG A 44 -18.18 -17.25 -17.34
CA ARG A 44 -18.39 -16.40 -16.14
C ARG A 44 -19.22 -15.15 -16.39
N ASN A 45 -19.36 -14.71 -17.64
CA ASN A 45 -19.99 -13.43 -17.98
C ASN A 45 -21.14 -13.58 -19.01
N GLN A 46 -21.56 -14.81 -19.32
CA GLN A 46 -22.69 -15.10 -20.23
C GLN A 46 -23.99 -15.24 -19.43
N GLU A 47 -24.46 -14.13 -18.84
CA GLU A 47 -25.77 -14.07 -18.15
C GLU A 47 -26.92 -13.75 -19.12
N ALA A 48 -26.61 -13.25 -20.32
CA ALA A 48 -27.59 -12.96 -21.36
C ALA A 48 -27.29 -13.76 -22.64
N LEU A 49 -28.24 -13.75 -23.59
CA LEU A 49 -28.07 -14.28 -24.95
C LEU A 49 -26.81 -13.73 -25.64
N THR A 50 -26.42 -12.50 -25.30
CA THR A 50 -25.28 -11.80 -25.90
C THR A 50 -24.22 -11.48 -24.85
N TYR A 51 -22.95 -11.74 -25.19
CA TYR A 51 -21.81 -11.34 -24.36
C TYR A 51 -21.58 -9.83 -24.46
N CYS A 52 -21.58 -9.13 -23.32
CA CYS A 52 -21.37 -7.69 -23.24
C CYS A 52 -19.98 -7.37 -22.61
N PRO A 53 -19.02 -6.80 -23.38
CA PRO A 53 -17.67 -6.48 -22.90
C PRO A 53 -17.62 -5.56 -21.68
N GLU A 54 -18.41 -4.49 -21.70
CA GLU A 54 -18.43 -3.46 -20.65
C GLU A 54 -18.89 -4.07 -19.31
N GLN A 55 -20.00 -4.82 -19.33
CA GLN A 55 -20.50 -5.52 -18.14
C GLN A 55 -19.50 -6.57 -17.65
N ALA A 56 -18.86 -7.33 -18.54
CA ALA A 56 -17.84 -8.30 -18.18
C ALA A 56 -16.62 -7.65 -17.50
N HIS A 57 -16.23 -6.45 -17.96
CA HIS A 57 -15.18 -5.64 -17.36
C HIS A 57 -15.56 -5.17 -15.96
N LEU A 58 -16.72 -4.54 -15.79
CA LEU A 58 -17.23 -4.07 -14.50
C LEU A 58 -17.37 -5.22 -13.48
N LYS A 59 -17.85 -6.39 -13.91
CA LYS A 59 -17.89 -7.60 -13.08
C LYS A 59 -16.50 -8.07 -12.70
N GLY A 60 -15.53 -7.98 -13.62
CA GLY A 60 -14.11 -8.26 -13.36
C GLY A 60 -13.53 -7.35 -12.27
N LEU A 61 -13.76 -6.04 -12.38
CA LEU A 61 -13.36 -5.05 -11.39
C LEU A 61 -14.01 -5.29 -10.03
N SER A 62 -15.33 -5.52 -10.01
CA SER A 62 -16.08 -5.82 -8.79
C SER A 62 -15.54 -7.07 -8.09
N ARG A 63 -15.35 -8.18 -8.81
CA ARG A 63 -14.75 -9.40 -8.25
C ARG A 63 -13.36 -9.15 -7.67
N ARG A 64 -12.55 -8.32 -8.32
CA ARG A 64 -11.22 -7.94 -7.80
C ARG A 64 -11.33 -7.10 -6.53
N HIS A 65 -12.24 -6.15 -6.51
CA HIS A 65 -12.47 -5.25 -5.37
C HIS A 65 -12.97 -6.03 -4.14
N PHE A 66 -13.95 -6.91 -4.33
CA PHE A 66 -14.56 -7.71 -3.26
C PHE A 66 -13.86 -9.05 -3.02
N ALA A 67 -12.75 -9.34 -3.70
CA ALA A 67 -12.00 -10.58 -3.50
C ALA A 67 -11.57 -10.68 -2.02
N LYS A 68 -12.06 -11.71 -1.34
CA LYS A 68 -11.66 -12.00 0.04
C LYS A 68 -10.16 -12.30 0.05
N LYS A 69 -9.38 -11.40 0.65
CA LYS A 69 -7.95 -11.62 0.90
C LYS A 69 -7.81 -12.39 2.19
N ALA A 70 -6.83 -13.29 2.27
CA ALA A 70 -6.49 -13.94 3.52
C ALA A 70 -5.99 -12.88 4.51
N VAL A 71 -6.72 -12.69 5.61
CA VAL A 71 -6.37 -11.73 6.67
C VAL A 71 -5.94 -12.51 7.90
N LYS A 72 -4.70 -12.29 8.36
CA LYS A 72 -4.18 -12.91 9.59
C LYS A 72 -4.76 -12.30 10.86
N ILE A 73 -5.21 -11.04 10.80
CA ILE A 73 -5.87 -10.35 11.92
C ILE A 73 -7.36 -10.72 11.92
N THR A 74 -7.68 -11.81 12.60
CA THR A 74 -9.08 -12.15 12.93
C THR A 74 -9.56 -11.28 14.09
N PRO A 75 -10.87 -11.20 14.35
CA PRO A 75 -11.41 -10.48 15.52
C PRO A 75 -10.81 -10.97 16.84
N GLU A 76 -10.54 -12.28 16.94
CA GLU A 76 -9.88 -12.86 18.11
C GLU A 76 -8.45 -12.35 18.26
N VAL A 77 -7.64 -12.37 17.18
CA VAL A 77 -6.28 -11.84 17.19
C VAL A 77 -6.25 -10.36 17.55
N LYS A 78 -7.20 -9.57 17.05
CA LYS A 78 -7.35 -8.16 17.43
C LYS A 78 -7.59 -8.01 18.93
N LYS A 79 -8.41 -8.86 19.55
CA LYS A 79 -8.63 -8.87 21.01
C LYS A 79 -7.35 -9.20 21.78
N TRP A 80 -6.57 -10.18 21.33
CA TRP A 80 -5.27 -10.51 21.93
C TRP A 80 -4.29 -9.33 21.85
N ILE A 81 -4.18 -8.71 20.66
CA ILE A 81 -3.32 -7.53 20.45
C ILE A 81 -3.71 -6.41 21.42
N LYS A 82 -5.00 -6.03 21.48
CA LYS A 82 -5.49 -4.98 22.39
C LYS A 82 -5.12 -5.27 23.84
N ARG A 83 -5.37 -6.50 24.31
CA ARG A 83 -5.05 -6.92 25.69
C ARG A 83 -3.56 -6.84 26.02
N LEU A 84 -2.69 -7.16 25.07
CA LEU A 84 -1.24 -7.12 25.28
C LEU A 84 -0.70 -5.69 25.23
N ILE A 85 -1.25 -4.85 24.34
CA ILE A 85 -0.91 -3.43 24.30
C ILE A 85 -1.35 -2.72 25.58
N TRP A 86 -2.53 -3.00 26.12
CA TRP A 86 -2.96 -2.47 27.43
C TRP A 86 -2.11 -2.90 28.63
N LYS A 87 -1.24 -3.92 28.46
CA LYS A 87 -0.23 -4.31 29.44
C LYS A 87 1.13 -3.63 29.19
N ASP A 88 1.15 -2.60 28.34
CA ASP A 88 2.33 -1.82 27.94
C ASP A 88 3.45 -2.64 27.27
N LEU A 89 3.08 -3.74 26.59
CA LEU A 89 4.00 -4.45 25.71
C LEU A 89 4.21 -3.64 24.43
N SER A 90 5.45 -3.60 23.93
CA SER A 90 5.74 -2.99 22.63
C SER A 90 5.12 -3.82 21.49
N PRO A 91 4.79 -3.20 20.34
CA PRO A 91 4.28 -3.94 19.17
C PRO A 91 5.18 -5.10 18.71
N GLU A 92 6.51 -4.99 18.89
CA GLU A 92 7.46 -6.08 18.66
C GLU A 92 7.27 -7.22 19.67
N GLN A 93 7.18 -6.90 20.97
CA GLN A 93 6.92 -7.90 22.01
C GLN A 93 5.57 -8.60 21.83
N VAL A 94 4.55 -7.87 21.37
CA VAL A 94 3.24 -8.45 21.04
C VAL A 94 3.35 -9.43 19.87
N ALA A 95 4.11 -9.08 18.82
CA ALA A 95 4.33 -9.98 17.68
C ALA A 95 5.06 -11.27 18.12
N ASP A 96 6.09 -11.14 18.95
CA ASP A 96 6.84 -12.28 19.49
C ASP A 96 5.98 -13.15 20.42
N TYR A 97 5.17 -12.53 21.28
CA TYR A 97 4.25 -13.24 22.16
C TYR A 97 3.22 -14.06 21.35
N LEU A 98 2.65 -13.47 20.29
CA LEU A 98 1.70 -14.16 19.41
C LEU A 98 2.36 -15.31 18.64
N LYS A 99 3.61 -15.14 18.22
CA LYS A 99 4.40 -16.20 17.60
C LYS A 99 4.63 -17.36 18.56
N GLN A 100 5.06 -17.07 19.79
CA GLN A 100 5.44 -18.09 20.78
C GLN A 100 4.25 -18.83 21.39
N HIS A 101 3.18 -18.12 21.75
CA HIS A 101 2.06 -18.70 22.51
C HIS A 101 0.83 -19.03 21.67
N LYS A 102 0.71 -18.47 20.46
CA LYS A 102 -0.46 -18.67 19.58
C LYS A 102 -0.10 -19.23 18.20
N GLY A 103 1.19 -19.34 17.87
CA GLY A 103 1.64 -19.78 16.54
C GLY A 103 1.28 -18.79 15.42
N ILE A 104 0.99 -17.53 15.76
CA ILE A 104 0.55 -16.51 14.80
C ILE A 104 1.72 -15.59 14.45
N PHE A 105 2.08 -15.59 13.17
CA PHE A 105 3.19 -14.80 12.65
C PHE A 105 2.69 -13.49 12.04
N LEU A 106 2.85 -12.40 12.80
CA LEU A 106 2.58 -11.03 12.36
C LEU A 106 3.87 -10.21 12.36
N HIS A 107 3.98 -9.29 11.39
CA HIS A 107 4.99 -8.25 11.44
C HIS A 107 4.53 -7.15 12.41
N HIS A 108 5.42 -6.61 13.24
CA HIS A 108 5.10 -5.57 14.24
C HIS A 108 4.46 -4.32 13.61
N GLU A 109 4.80 -3.98 12.36
CA GLU A 109 4.15 -2.91 11.60
C GLU A 109 2.65 -3.13 11.40
N THR A 110 2.21 -4.39 11.34
CA THR A 110 0.77 -4.70 11.25
C THR A 110 0.03 -4.28 12.53
N ILE A 111 0.71 -4.39 13.67
CA ILE A 111 0.21 -3.96 14.97
C ILE A 111 0.25 -2.43 15.06
N TYR A 112 1.32 -1.78 14.60
CA TYR A 112 1.37 -0.30 14.52
C TYR A 112 0.24 0.26 13.66
N ARG A 113 0.00 -0.28 12.47
CA ARG A 113 -1.13 0.11 11.62
C ARG A 113 -2.47 -0.02 12.32
N LEU A 114 -2.66 -1.08 13.11
CA LEU A 114 -3.88 -1.27 13.90
C LEU A 114 -4.02 -0.20 14.99
N ILE A 115 -2.94 0.14 15.69
CA ILE A 115 -2.93 1.18 16.72
C ILE A 115 -3.20 2.56 16.10
N TYR A 116 -2.60 2.88 14.96
CA TYR A 116 -2.85 4.14 14.26
C TYR A 116 -4.28 4.25 13.74
N GLN A 117 -4.84 3.15 13.22
CA GLN A 117 -6.24 3.11 12.84
C GLN A 117 -7.16 3.35 14.04
N ASP A 118 -6.91 2.65 15.15
CA ASP A 118 -7.66 2.82 16.41
C ASP A 118 -7.57 4.27 16.91
N LYS A 119 -6.40 4.92 16.81
CA LYS A 119 -6.22 6.34 17.13
C LYS A 119 -7.05 7.27 16.24
N ILE A 120 -7.12 7.01 14.93
CA ILE A 120 -7.96 7.80 14.00
C ILE A 120 -9.44 7.64 14.36
N GLU A 121 -9.83 6.44 14.80
CA GLU A 121 -11.19 6.12 15.26
C GLU A 121 -11.50 6.65 16.68
N GLY A 122 -10.55 7.34 17.32
CA GLY A 122 -10.72 7.94 18.66
C GLY A 122 -10.37 7.03 19.83
N GLY A 123 -9.73 5.89 19.58
CA GLY A 123 -9.26 4.94 20.59
C GLY A 123 -7.98 5.37 21.30
N ASP A 124 -7.59 4.58 22.31
CA ASP A 124 -6.59 4.90 23.32
C ASP A 124 -5.32 4.02 23.24
N LEU A 125 -5.27 3.00 22.37
CA LEU A 125 -4.16 2.05 22.30
C LEU A 125 -2.78 2.72 22.14
N TRP A 126 -2.72 3.85 21.45
CA TRP A 126 -1.48 4.58 21.21
C TRP A 126 -0.88 5.17 22.50
N GLN A 127 -1.67 5.38 23.54
CA GLN A 127 -1.20 5.91 24.83
C GLN A 127 -0.35 4.89 25.60
N HIS A 128 -0.54 3.61 25.33
CA HIS A 128 0.22 2.50 25.93
C HIS A 128 1.56 2.23 25.23
N LEU A 129 1.90 3.01 24.20
CA LEU A 129 3.21 2.92 23.57
C LEU A 129 4.24 3.67 24.41
N ARG A 130 5.32 2.97 24.78
CA ARG A 130 6.44 3.51 25.59
C ARG A 130 7.03 4.84 25.08
N ILE A 131 6.96 5.09 23.77
CA ILE A 131 7.50 6.30 23.15
C ILE A 131 6.49 7.46 23.21
N ALA A 132 5.19 7.19 23.14
CA ALA A 132 4.16 8.22 23.10
C ALA A 132 4.11 9.07 24.38
N GLN A 133 4.49 8.49 25.53
CA GLN A 133 4.46 9.17 26.82
C GLN A 133 5.72 9.98 27.14
N LYS A 134 6.81 9.84 26.36
CA LYS A 134 8.04 10.56 26.67
C LYS A 134 8.04 11.91 25.96
N PRO A 135 7.92 13.04 26.67
CA PRO A 135 8.17 14.33 26.05
C PRO A 135 9.59 14.32 25.50
N TYR A 136 9.75 14.78 24.26
CA TYR A 136 11.07 14.95 23.67
C TYR A 136 11.87 15.88 24.59
N ARG A 137 12.87 15.31 25.29
CA ARG A 137 13.74 16.09 26.15
C ARG A 137 14.70 16.88 25.27
N LYS A 138 14.35 18.15 25.03
CA LYS A 138 15.27 19.12 24.44
C LYS A 138 16.54 19.14 25.30
N ARG A 139 17.70 18.91 24.67
CA ARG A 139 18.99 19.00 25.35
C ARG A 139 19.35 20.47 25.54
N TYR A 140 18.85 21.08 26.61
CA TYR A 140 19.28 22.41 27.02
C TYR A 140 20.64 22.35 27.74
N GLY A 141 21.45 23.40 27.61
CA GLY A 141 22.61 23.62 28.49
C GLY A 141 23.95 22.98 28.08
N ARG A 142 24.12 22.53 26.83
CA ARG A 142 25.47 22.22 26.32
C ARG A 142 25.95 23.34 25.42
N TYR A 143 27.04 24.01 25.81
CA TYR A 143 27.81 24.86 24.91
C TYR A 143 28.25 24.03 23.70
N GLU A 144 27.98 24.55 22.50
CA GLU A 144 28.28 23.89 21.24
C GLU A 144 29.80 23.86 21.03
N LYS A 145 30.45 22.75 21.41
CA LYS A 145 31.92 22.60 21.32
C LYS A 145 32.44 22.33 19.91
N ARG A 146 31.55 22.13 18.94
CA ARG A 146 31.91 21.72 17.56
C ARG A 146 32.50 22.86 16.74
N GLY A 147 32.38 24.11 17.22
CA GLY A 147 32.77 25.30 16.47
C GLY A 147 31.86 25.55 15.28
N LYS A 148 31.87 26.79 14.75
CA LYS A 148 31.25 27.10 13.46
C LYS A 148 32.19 26.61 12.36
N ILE A 149 31.65 25.99 11.30
CA ILE A 149 32.44 25.63 10.12
C ILE A 149 33.06 26.93 9.58
N LYS A 150 34.39 26.99 9.61
CA LYS A 150 35.14 28.14 9.11
C LYS A 150 34.95 28.19 7.60
N ASN A 151 34.63 29.38 7.07
CA ASN A 151 34.31 29.60 5.65
C ASN A 151 33.09 28.80 5.14
N ARG A 152 32.05 28.65 5.97
CA ARG A 152 30.77 28.16 5.45
C ARG A 152 30.28 29.13 4.36
N VAL A 153 29.96 28.60 3.19
CA VAL A 153 29.27 29.32 2.13
C VAL A 153 27.78 29.30 2.45
N SER A 154 27.07 30.43 2.35
CA SER A 154 25.63 30.41 2.57
C SER A 154 24.97 29.60 1.45
N ILE A 155 23.82 28.98 1.74
CA ILE A 155 23.02 28.36 0.68
C ILE A 155 22.56 29.39 -0.34
N ASP A 156 22.40 30.65 0.10
CA ASP A 156 22.03 31.79 -0.74
C ASP A 156 23.15 32.18 -1.73
N ASP A 157 24.40 31.83 -1.43
CA ASP A 157 25.56 32.13 -2.28
C ASP A 157 25.83 31.01 -3.31
N ARG A 158 24.89 30.05 -3.46
CA ARG A 158 25.08 28.94 -4.39
C ARG A 158 24.99 29.42 -5.85
N PRO A 159 25.75 28.80 -6.76
CA PRO A 159 25.63 29.13 -8.19
C PRO A 159 24.23 28.79 -8.74
N GLU A 160 23.71 29.65 -9.62
CA GLU A 160 22.36 29.49 -10.22
C GLU A 160 22.15 28.15 -10.94
N PHE A 161 23.21 27.51 -11.44
CA PHE A 161 23.09 26.21 -12.11
C PHE A 161 22.65 25.08 -11.16
N VAL A 162 22.86 25.23 -9.84
CA VAL A 162 22.45 24.25 -8.83
C VAL A 162 20.92 24.17 -8.73
N ASP A 163 20.21 25.28 -8.97
CA ASP A 163 18.74 25.31 -8.97
C ASP A 163 18.14 24.45 -10.08
N LYS A 164 18.88 24.21 -11.16
CA LYS A 164 18.44 23.39 -12.29
C LYS A 164 18.39 21.90 -11.96
N LYS A 165 19.08 21.46 -10.90
CA LYS A 165 19.06 20.06 -10.42
C LYS A 165 19.44 19.03 -11.50
N GLU A 166 20.31 19.41 -12.44
CA GLU A 166 20.66 18.60 -13.63
C GLU A 166 21.76 17.56 -13.36
N ARG A 167 22.61 17.78 -12.35
CA ARG A 167 23.67 16.84 -11.96
C ARG A 167 23.37 16.13 -10.64
N ILE A 168 23.94 14.93 -10.50
CA ILE A 168 23.99 14.19 -9.24
C ILE A 168 24.77 15.05 -8.23
N GLY A 169 24.11 15.42 -7.12
CA GLY A 169 24.67 16.26 -6.05
C GLY A 169 23.94 17.58 -5.82
N ASP A 170 23.14 18.06 -6.79
CA ASP A 170 22.35 19.30 -6.65
C ASP A 170 20.94 19.04 -6.09
N TRP A 171 20.58 17.77 -5.88
CA TRP A 171 19.31 17.39 -5.28
C TRP A 171 19.36 17.54 -3.77
N GLU A 172 18.80 18.64 -3.28
CA GLU A 172 18.55 18.84 -1.86
C GLU A 172 17.30 18.05 -1.44
N GLY A 173 17.44 17.21 -0.41
CA GLY A 173 16.35 16.37 0.07
C GLY A 173 15.31 17.18 0.84
N ASP A 174 14.25 17.64 0.18
CA ASP A 174 13.07 18.29 0.78
C ASP A 174 12.17 17.32 1.58
N THR A 175 12.76 16.36 2.30
CA THR A 175 12.01 15.37 3.08
C THR A 175 12.09 15.67 4.57
N ILE A 176 11.59 16.84 4.97
CA ILE A 176 11.14 17.07 6.35
C ILE A 176 9.72 17.64 6.27
N MET A 177 8.73 16.75 6.11
CA MET A 177 7.34 17.10 6.37
C MET A 177 7.14 17.28 7.89
N GLY A 178 7.36 18.50 8.37
CA GLY A 178 6.81 18.94 9.64
C GLY A 178 5.30 19.14 9.53
N LYS A 179 4.57 18.84 10.60
CA LYS A 179 3.15 19.19 10.72
C LYS A 179 2.98 20.69 10.43
N GLU A 180 2.21 20.99 9.39
CA GLU A 180 1.72 22.32 9.01
C GLU A 180 2.74 23.28 8.38
N LYS A 181 2.79 23.30 7.04
CA LYS A 181 2.86 24.54 6.26
C LYS A 181 2.36 24.27 4.83
N LYS A 182 1.39 25.08 4.38
CA LYS A 182 0.92 25.11 2.99
C LYS A 182 2.08 25.55 2.10
N VAL A 183 2.36 24.77 1.06
CA VAL A 183 3.24 25.18 -0.03
C VAL A 183 2.42 26.08 -0.94
N SER A 184 2.78 27.36 -1.01
CA SER A 184 2.31 28.26 -2.08
C SER A 184 3.32 28.15 -3.22
N TYR A 185 2.78 27.96 -4.43
CA TYR A 185 3.51 27.90 -5.70
C TYR A 185 4.29 29.18 -6.00
#